data_AF-A0A3D5E0Z6-F1
#
_entry.id   AF-A0A3D5E0Z6-F1
#
_cell.length_a   1.000
_cell.length_b   1.000
_cell.length_c   1.000
_cell.angle_alpha   90.00
_cell.angle_beta   90.00
_cell.angle_gamma   90.00
#
_symmetry.space_group_name_H-M   'P 1'
#
loop_
_entity.id
_entity.type
_entity.pdbx_description
1 polymer ?
#
loop_
_entity_poly.entity_id
_entity_poly.type
_entity_poly.pdbx_seq_one_letter_code
_entity_poly.pdbx_strand_id
1 'polypeptide(L)' 'MDMSFANQALSAEYMLKNNNDLDNQVYSVPEDVDREIASIKLDAIGIDIDVLTEEQEKYLNSWEEGT' A
#
# COMPACT_ATOMS: atom_id res chain seq x y z
N MET A 1 -15.76 9.36 -0.14
CA MET A 1 -15.48 10.19 -1.35
C MET A 1 -14.02 10.58 -1.37
N ASP A 2 -13.48 11.04 -0.23
CA ASP A 2 -12.05 11.06 0.11
C ASP A 2 -11.20 9.92 -0.50
N MET A 3 -11.57 8.65 -0.30
CA MET A 3 -10.78 7.49 -0.79
C MET A 3 -10.67 7.42 -2.32
N SER A 4 -11.72 7.79 -3.05
CA SER A 4 -11.72 7.77 -4.51
C SER A 4 -10.91 8.93 -5.08
N PHE A 5 -10.96 10.11 -4.44
CA PHE A 5 -10.14 11.25 -4.85
C PHE A 5 -8.65 11.04 -4.52
N ALA A 6 -8.32 10.40 -3.40
CA ALA A 6 -6.94 10.02 -3.09
C ALA A 6 -6.37 9.08 -4.16
N ASN A 7 -7.15 8.08 -4.57
CA ASN A 7 -6.80 7.18 -5.68
C ASN A 7 -6.51 7.95 -6.97
N GLN A 8 -7.38 8.88 -7.36
CA GLN A 8 -7.19 9.69 -8.57
C GLN A 8 -5.94 10.59 -8.49
N ALA A 9 -5.73 11.25 -7.35
CA ALA A 9 -4.61 12.17 -7.15
C ALA A 9 -3.27 11.43 -7.16
N LEU A 10 -3.14 10.35 -6.39
CA LEU A 10 -1.89 9.59 -6.32
C LEU A 10 -1.63 8.76 -7.58
N SER A 11 -2.67 8.29 -8.28
CA SER A 11 -2.50 7.68 -9.60
C SER A 11 -1.96 8.69 -10.62
N ALA A 12 -2.46 9.93 -10.60
CA ALA A 12 -1.95 10.99 -11.47
C ALA A 12 -0.48 11.33 -11.16
N GLU A 13 -0.11 11.38 -9.88
CA GLU A 13 1.28 11.56 -9.45
C GLU A 13 2.17 10.38 -9.88
N TYR A 14 1.70 9.15 -9.71
CA TYR A 14 2.41 7.94 -10.14
C TYR A 14 2.69 7.97 -11.64
N MET A 15 1.69 8.32 -12.45
CA MET A 15 1.86 8.47 -13.89
C MET A 15 2.89 9.54 -14.24
N LEU A 16 2.87 10.69 -13.54
CA LEU A 16 3.84 11.76 -13.78
C LEU A 16 5.28 11.30 -13.46
N LYS A 17 5.47 10.61 -12.33
CA LYS A 17 6.79 10.14 -11.88
C LYS A 17 7.34 8.99 -12.72
N ASN A 18 6.48 8.08 -13.18
CA ASN A 18 6.86 6.83 -13.86
C ASN A 18 6.54 6.83 -15.36
N ASN A 19 6.29 8.01 -15.96
CA ASN A 19 5.82 8.11 -17.35
C ASN A 19 6.70 7.39 -18.37
N ASN A 20 8.02 7.28 -18.13
CA ASN A 20 8.95 6.62 -19.04
C ASN A 20 8.82 5.09 -19.05
N ASP A 21 8.25 4.51 -17.99
CA ASP A 21 8.11 3.07 -17.79
C ASP A 21 6.67 2.58 -18.05
N LEU A 22 5.79 3.48 -18.51
CA LEU A 22 4.39 3.20 -18.80
C LEU A 22 4.15 3.14 -20.31
N ASP A 23 3.53 2.05 -20.74
CA ASP A 23 3.02 1.87 -22.11
C ASP A 23 1.61 2.45 -22.26
N ASN A 24 1.15 2.56 -23.50
CA ASN A 24 -0.23 2.93 -23.78
C ASN A 24 -1.19 1.74 -23.53
N GLN A 25 -1.49 1.50 -22.27
CA GLN A 25 -2.46 0.49 -21.82
C GLN A 25 -3.18 0.94 -20.54
N VAL A 26 -4.21 0.19 -20.16
CA VAL A 26 -4.94 0.43 -18.91
C VAL A 26 -4.23 -0.31 -17.78
N TYR A 27 -3.77 0.45 -16.79
CA TYR A 27 -3.18 -0.07 -15.58
C TYR A 27 -4.18 -0.03 -14.43
N SER A 28 -4.13 -1.05 -13.57
CA SER A 28 -4.69 -0.95 -12.22
C SER A 28 -3.82 -0.02 -11.37
N VAL A 29 -4.41 0.54 -10.32
CA VAL A 29 -3.63 1.29 -9.31
C VAL A 29 -2.58 0.35 -8.71
N PRO A 30 -1.29 0.74 -8.68
CA PRO A 30 -0.24 -0.04 -8.03
C PRO A 30 -0.58 -0.32 -6.56
N GLU A 31 -0.20 -1.49 -6.07
CA GLU A 31 -0.58 -1.94 -4.71
C GLU A 31 0.04 -1.06 -3.62
N ASP A 32 1.26 -0.57 -3.82
CA ASP A 32 1.93 0.36 -2.93
C ASP A 32 1.17 1.69 -2.80
N VAL A 33 0.65 2.22 -3.92
CA VAL A 33 -0.19 3.43 -3.91
C VAL A 33 -1.49 3.19 -3.14
N ASP A 34 -2.14 2.03 -3.34
CA ASP A 34 -3.39 1.72 -2.62
C ASP A 34 -3.15 1.53 -1.11
N ARG A 35 -2.03 0.90 -0.73
CA ARG A 35 -1.61 0.79 0.67
C ARG A 35 -1.32 2.14 1.31
N GLU A 36 -0.69 3.06 0.58
CA GLU A 36 -0.45 4.42 1.06
C GLU A 36 -1.77 5.16 1.34
N ILE A 37 -2.76 5.05 0.45
CA ILE A 37 -4.09 5.64 0.64
C ILE A 37 -4.76 5.07 1.89
N ALA A 38 -4.68 3.75 2.08
CA ALA A 38 -5.21 3.09 3.26
C ALA A 38 -4.53 3.59 4.55
N SER A 39 -3.19 3.71 4.55
CA SER A 39 -2.43 4.24 5.69
C SER A 39 -2.87 5.67 6.04
N ILE A 40 -2.91 6.57 5.05
CA ILE A 40 -3.33 7.98 5.25
C ILE A 40 -4.74 8.04 5.82
N LYS A 41 -5.64 7.15 5.37
CA LYS A 41 -7.02 7.12 5.86
C LYS A 41 -7.09 6.69 7.32
N LEU A 42 -6.36 5.66 7.71
CA LEU A 42 -6.32 5.13 9.08
C LEU A 42 -5.77 6.20 10.04
N ASP A 43 -4.66 6.84 9.66
CA ASP A 43 -4.07 7.95 10.41
C ASP A 43 -5.07 9.10 10.59
N ALA A 44 -5.77 9.48 9.52
CA ALA A 44 -6.75 10.58 9.56
C ALA A 44 -7.96 10.30 10.46
N ILE A 45 -8.26 9.04 10.74
CA ILE A 45 -9.34 8.63 11.65
C ILE A 45 -8.83 8.15 13.02
N GLY A 46 -7.53 8.28 13.28
CA GLY A 46 -6.89 7.95 14.55
C GLY A 46 -6.79 6.45 14.82
N ILE A 47 -6.59 5.65 13.79
CA ILE A 47 -6.34 4.21 13.90
C ILE A 47 -4.88 3.94 13.54
N ASP A 48 -4.14 3.37 14.49
CA ASP A 48 -2.77 2.91 14.26
C ASP A 48 -2.75 1.43 13.83
N ILE A 49 -1.81 1.08 12.94
CA ILE A 49 -1.49 -0.31 12.61
C ILE A 49 -0.34 -0.75 13.51
N ASP A 50 -0.48 -1.91 14.16
CA ASP A 50 0.60 -2.49 14.94
C ASP A 50 1.74 -3.02 14.06
N VAL A 51 2.92 -3.18 14.67
CA VAL A 51 4.10 -3.73 13.99
C VAL A 51 4.43 -5.04 14.66
N LEU A 52 4.75 -6.05 13.83
CA LEU A 52 5.19 -7.34 14.33
C LEU A 52 6.45 -7.18 15.19
N THR A 53 6.48 -7.88 16.31
CA THR A 53 7.72 -8.03 17.09
C THR A 53 8.71 -8.90 16.33
N GLU A 54 10.01 -8.77 16.62
CA GLU A 54 11.05 -9.63 16.02
C GLU A 54 10.74 -11.13 16.22
N GLU A 55 10.15 -11.49 17.35
CA GLU A 55 9.72 -12.86 17.64
C GLU A 55 8.56 -13.30 16.73
N GLN A 56 7.56 -12.44 16.52
CA GLN A 56 6.44 -12.71 15.62
C GLN A 56 6.89 -12.82 14.15
N GLU A 57 7.80 -11.95 13.70
CA GLU A 57 8.39 -12.05 12.36
C GLU A 57 9.16 -13.35 12.20
N LYS A 58 9.99 -13.71 13.19
CA LYS A 58 10.74 -14.97 13.17
C LYS A 58 9.81 -16.17 13.13
N TYR A 59 8.75 -16.16 13.93
CA TYR A 59 7.76 -17.24 13.97
C TYR A 59 7.07 -17.43 12.61
N LEU A 60 6.55 -16.35 12.01
CA LEU A 60 5.88 -16.38 10.70
C LEU A 60 6.79 -16.89 9.57
N ASN A 61 8.09 -16.63 9.65
CA ASN A 61 9.06 -17.04 8.63
C ASN A 61 9.72 -18.41 8.94
N SER A 62 9.40 -19.05 10.07
CA SER A 62 9.97 -20.34 10.45
C SER A 62 9.14 -21.50 9.89
N TRP A 63 9.81 -22.47 9.27
CA TRP A 63 9.20 -23.72 8.79
C TRP A 63 9.16 -24.82 9.87
N GLU A 64 9.79 -24.60 11.03
CA GLU A 64 9.96 -25.60 12.09
C GLU A 64 8.77 -25.64 13.07
N GLU A 65 7.93 -24.60 13.09
CA GLU A 65 6.80 -24.44 14.03
C GLU A 65 5.43 -24.58 13.32
N GLY A 66 5.39 -25.27 12.18
CA GLY A 66 4.16 -25.55 11.41
C GLY A 66 3.71 -27.01 11.50
N THR A 67 2.40 -27.24 11.72
CA THR A 67 1.71 -28.53 11.49
C THR A 67 1.66 -28.91 10.02
#